data_AF-A0A2N2F012-F1
#
_entry.id   AF-A0A2N2F012-F1
#
_cell.length_a   1.000
_cell.length_b   1.000
_cell.length_c   1.000
_cell.angle_alpha   90.00
_cell.angle_beta   90.00
_cell.angle_gamma   90.00
#
_symmetry.space_group_name_H-M   'P 1'
#
loop_
_entity.id
_entity.type
_entity.pdbx_description
1 polymer ?
#
loop_
_entity_poly.entity_id
_entity_poly.type
_entity_poly.pdbx_seq_one_letter_code
_entity_poly.pdbx_strand_id
1 'polypeptide(L)'
;MLGIVILFLSAYPMPVLATTESEVSLICPVDGTGFNAQEVMSTTYSGEFDSDLLQLTVGFNPMIFFPWTCPTCYFTGYSDDFKRAGEKKSDGPKLTAKQKKGYISTLKPASLFKKPKDSRDFPSWVRYDLYAQRLKIEGAPSYEIGNALHNTAKIIRLTAAFPPIEKKSLDKINELLMKMPSKKDKTIPDWLKTAQDTEEILKKGKANNTDLLALLIYQYHLHGELQAVLSHTAKLQGMENVPEGIKNWANETEKLIYRELSFLQQALPYYEESVKKNIENAFIVRHLIGDTYHKLGDTKKMEEWFNTIKDVPKEAEDGLNKFINMSRAMEDRFPLSDSIINLGEATTKVNLAIIRSAISIYYADNEGRFPKNMELLLWRYLGAIPPIVLRRYGHAVSSAIESRTFSDKQGKVDPAPLQDTGHWLYDPKSGNIIIDCTHKDSKGQSVYSW
;
A
#
# COMPACT_ATOMS: atom_id res chain seq x y z
N MET A 1 2.07 8.29 22.51
CA MET A 1 2.29 9.37 21.52
C MET A 1 3.65 9.12 20.88
N LEU A 2 3.67 8.42 19.74
CA LEU A 2 4.90 8.19 18.97
C LEU A 2 5.17 9.44 18.11
N GLY A 3 6.34 10.05 18.31
CA GLY A 3 6.83 11.11 17.43
C GLY A 3 7.43 10.50 16.18
N ILE A 4 6.72 10.62 15.06
CA ILE A 4 7.23 10.29 13.72
C ILE A 4 8.10 11.48 13.27
N VAL A 5 9.34 11.18 12.92
CA VAL A 5 10.29 12.14 12.35
C VAL A 5 9.93 12.33 10.90
N ILE A 6 9.50 13.54 10.58
CA ILE A 6 9.10 13.94 9.25
C ILE A 6 10.33 14.51 8.56
N LEU A 7 10.98 13.70 7.72
CA LEU A 7 11.90 14.20 6.71
C LEU A 7 11.04 14.80 5.58
N PHE A 8 11.16 16.12 5.42
CA PHE A 8 10.39 17.06 4.59
C PHE A 8 9.02 17.53 5.13
N LEU A 9 9.02 18.53 6.03
CA LEU A 9 7.88 19.44 6.21
C LEU A 9 8.34 20.91 6.31
N SER A 10 8.40 21.57 5.15
CA SER A 10 8.15 23.00 5.09
C SER A 10 6.63 23.24 5.03
N ALA A 11 6.08 23.78 6.11
CA ALA A 11 4.80 24.48 6.23
C ALA A 11 3.73 24.29 5.13
N TYR A 12 2.91 23.25 5.25
CA TYR A 12 1.54 23.24 4.72
C TYR A 12 0.58 22.78 5.82
N PRO A 13 -0.63 23.39 5.96
CA PRO A 13 -1.61 22.96 6.95
C PRO A 13 -2.18 21.61 6.53
N MET A 14 -1.75 20.54 7.19
CA MET A 14 -2.18 19.17 6.91
C MET A 14 -3.39 18.80 7.78
N PRO A 15 -4.53 18.56 7.14
CA PRO A 15 -5.34 17.39 7.44
C PRO A 15 -5.49 16.57 6.15
N VAL A 16 -5.63 15.23 6.25
CA VAL A 16 -5.91 14.30 5.13
C VAL A 16 -4.69 13.74 4.34
N LEU A 17 -3.63 13.27 5.02
CA LEU A 17 -2.63 12.38 4.41
C LEU A 17 -2.35 11.10 5.23
N ALA A 18 -3.24 10.74 6.16
CA ALA A 18 -3.04 9.55 6.99
C ALA A 18 -3.94 8.40 6.52
N THR A 19 -3.41 7.18 6.49
CA THR A 19 -4.22 5.96 6.44
C THR A 19 -5.24 6.00 7.57
N THR A 20 -6.52 5.94 7.21
CA THR A 20 -7.61 5.91 8.19
C THR A 20 -8.10 4.49 8.36
N GLU A 21 -8.43 4.14 9.60
CA GLU A 21 -8.88 2.80 9.98
C GLU A 21 -10.17 2.89 10.79
N SER A 22 -10.98 1.83 10.74
CA SER A 22 -12.12 1.64 11.62
C SER A 22 -12.09 0.26 12.27
N GLU A 23 -12.66 0.15 13.46
CA GLU A 23 -12.82 -1.13 14.13
C GLU A 23 -14.06 -1.84 13.60
N VAL A 24 -13.92 -3.12 13.26
CA VAL A 24 -15.00 -3.96 12.75
C VAL A 24 -15.13 -5.21 13.62
N SER A 25 -16.36 -5.55 14.00
CA SER A 25 -16.68 -6.77 14.73
C SER A 25 -17.00 -7.91 13.77
N LEU A 26 -16.34 -9.04 13.97
CA LEU A 26 -16.33 -10.18 13.05
C LEU A 26 -16.72 -11.47 13.75
N ILE A 27 -17.14 -12.46 12.97
CA ILE A 27 -17.38 -13.84 13.40
C ILE A 27 -16.48 -14.75 12.56
N CYS A 28 -15.64 -15.53 13.23
CA CYS A 28 -14.75 -16.48 12.57
C CYS A 28 -15.55 -17.59 11.85
N PRO A 29 -15.28 -17.86 10.56
CA PRO A 29 -16.00 -18.90 9.82
C PRO A 29 -15.65 -20.34 10.26
N VAL A 30 -14.54 -20.50 11.00
CA VAL A 30 -14.04 -21.82 11.43
C VAL A 30 -14.69 -22.24 12.74
N ASP A 31 -14.53 -21.46 13.80
CA ASP A 31 -14.93 -21.81 15.16
C ASP A 31 -16.10 -20.97 15.71
N GLY A 32 -16.56 -19.95 14.97
CA GLY A 32 -17.65 -19.07 15.38
C GLY A 32 -17.26 -18.02 16.42
N THR A 33 -15.98 -17.91 16.79
CA THR A 33 -15.50 -16.90 17.74
C THR A 33 -15.79 -15.49 17.20
N GLY A 34 -16.40 -14.64 18.05
CA GLY A 34 -16.51 -13.21 17.80
C GLY A 34 -15.25 -12.46 18.23
N PHE A 35 -14.76 -11.54 17.40
CA PHE A 35 -13.56 -10.73 17.69
C PHE A 35 -13.58 -9.43 16.88
N ASN A 36 -12.73 -8.46 17.25
CA ASN A 36 -12.56 -7.22 16.50
C ASN A 36 -11.30 -7.22 15.62
N ALA A 37 -11.37 -6.51 14.50
CA ALA A 37 -10.24 -6.24 13.62
C ALA A 37 -10.22 -4.77 13.17
N GLN A 38 -9.12 -4.35 12.55
CA GLN A 38 -8.98 -3.02 11.96
C GLN A 38 -9.14 -3.11 10.44
N GLU A 39 -10.06 -2.33 9.91
CA GLU A 39 -10.31 -2.19 8.48
C GLU A 39 -9.76 -0.86 7.98
N VAL A 40 -9.00 -0.91 6.88
CA VAL A 40 -8.48 0.29 6.22
C VAL A 40 -9.62 0.96 5.46
N MET A 41 -9.98 2.18 5.85
CA MET A 41 -11.07 2.96 5.24
C MET A 41 -10.57 3.83 4.09
N SER A 42 -9.38 4.39 4.25
CA SER A 42 -8.69 5.12 3.19
C SER A 42 -7.19 5.05 3.41
N THR A 43 -6.43 5.13 2.33
CA THR A 43 -4.96 5.21 2.39
C THR A 43 -4.47 6.00 1.19
N THR A 44 -3.37 6.70 1.37
CA THR A 44 -2.65 7.33 0.27
C THR A 44 -1.57 6.38 -0.21
N TYR A 45 -1.67 5.93 -1.45
CA TYR A 45 -0.64 5.14 -2.11
C TYR A 45 0.46 6.02 -2.73
N SER A 46 0.78 7.13 -2.07
CA SER A 46 1.90 8.00 -2.44
C SER A 46 3.14 7.52 -1.69
N GLY A 47 4.01 6.79 -2.36
CA GLY A 47 5.29 6.36 -1.81
C GLY A 47 6.07 5.38 -2.69
N GLU A 48 7.36 5.23 -2.38
CA GLU A 48 8.38 4.58 -3.21
C GLU A 48 8.14 3.10 -3.26
N PHE A 49 8.44 2.51 -4.41
CA PHE A 49 8.53 1.07 -4.49
C PHE A 49 9.96 0.65 -4.29
N ASP A 50 10.10 -0.30 -3.38
CA ASP A 50 11.34 -0.98 -3.13
C ASP A 50 11.66 -2.01 -4.23
N SER A 51 12.87 -2.55 -4.21
CA SER A 51 13.34 -3.55 -5.17
C SER A 51 12.49 -4.83 -5.18
N ASP A 52 11.88 -5.20 -4.04
CA ASP A 52 10.95 -6.33 -3.95
C ASP A 52 9.49 -5.95 -4.23
N LEU A 53 9.24 -4.75 -4.78
CA LEU A 53 7.91 -4.25 -5.09
C LEU A 53 7.07 -3.96 -3.84
N LEU A 54 7.69 -3.82 -2.66
CA LEU A 54 7.02 -3.23 -1.50
C LEU A 54 6.75 -1.75 -1.78
N GLN A 55 5.48 -1.36 -1.76
CA GLN A 55 5.13 0.05 -1.77
C GLN A 55 5.27 0.62 -0.36
N LEU A 56 6.22 1.52 -0.17
CA LEU A 56 6.30 2.39 0.99
C LEU A 56 5.18 3.44 0.88
N THR A 57 4.66 3.89 2.01
CA THR A 57 3.60 4.91 2.05
C THR A 57 3.98 5.96 3.08
N VAL A 58 3.63 7.21 2.82
CA VAL A 58 3.73 8.26 3.86
C VAL A 58 2.76 7.93 4.99
N GLY A 59 3.28 7.69 6.19
CA GLY A 59 2.48 7.30 7.36
C GLY A 59 2.49 5.79 7.61
N PHE A 60 1.32 5.23 7.96
CA PHE A 60 1.20 3.79 8.22
C PHE A 60 1.02 3.01 6.92
N ASN A 61 1.81 1.98 6.71
CA ASN A 61 1.64 1.10 5.56
C ASN A 61 0.36 0.26 5.72
N PRO A 62 -0.64 0.36 4.82
CA PRO A 62 -1.92 -0.32 4.97
C PRO A 62 -1.79 -1.85 4.98
N MET A 63 -0.68 -2.40 4.43
CA MET A 63 -0.42 -3.82 4.48
C MET A 63 -0.41 -4.38 5.90
N ILE A 64 -0.06 -3.57 6.92
CA ILE A 64 -0.06 -4.03 8.31
C ILE A 64 -1.47 -4.40 8.84
N PHE A 65 -2.54 -4.06 8.12
CA PHE A 65 -3.92 -4.28 8.54
C PHE A 65 -4.69 -5.32 7.70
N PHE A 66 -4.20 -5.71 6.52
CA PHE A 66 -5.01 -6.47 5.57
C PHE A 66 -5.43 -7.86 6.05
N PRO A 67 -4.55 -8.73 6.59
CA PRO A 67 -5.00 -10.03 7.07
C PRO A 67 -5.59 -9.89 8.47
N TRP A 68 -6.73 -10.53 8.68
CA TRP A 68 -7.39 -10.63 9.98
C TRP A 68 -7.26 -12.04 10.53
N THR A 69 -6.97 -12.17 11.83
CA THR A 69 -6.70 -13.46 12.48
C THR A 69 -7.66 -13.69 13.65
N CYS A 70 -8.31 -14.85 13.65
CA CYS A 70 -9.11 -15.28 14.79
C CYS A 70 -8.23 -15.54 16.02
N PRO A 71 -8.54 -14.95 17.20
CA PRO A 71 -7.75 -15.12 18.42
C PRO A 71 -7.79 -16.54 19.02
N THR A 72 -8.78 -17.35 18.63
CA THR A 72 -9.01 -18.68 19.20
C THR A 72 -8.43 -19.80 18.33
N CYS A 73 -8.81 -19.88 17.05
CA CYS A 73 -8.37 -20.95 16.14
C CYS A 73 -7.28 -20.53 15.15
N TYR A 74 -6.81 -19.29 15.21
CA TYR A 74 -5.75 -18.73 14.34
C TYR A 74 -6.06 -18.73 12.84
N PHE A 75 -7.32 -18.96 12.45
CA PHE A 75 -7.72 -18.82 11.06
C PHE A 75 -7.46 -17.38 10.62
N THR A 76 -6.71 -17.24 9.53
CA THR A 76 -6.34 -15.95 8.96
C THR A 76 -6.83 -15.81 7.54
N GLY A 77 -7.37 -14.65 7.20
CA GLY A 77 -7.86 -14.33 5.86
C GLY A 77 -7.95 -12.84 5.64
N TYR A 78 -8.47 -12.43 4.49
CA TYR A 78 -8.79 -11.03 4.19
C TYR A 78 -10.24 -10.71 4.59
N SER A 79 -10.67 -9.47 4.35
CA SER A 79 -12.00 -8.99 4.75
C SER A 79 -13.14 -9.94 4.36
N ASP A 80 -13.07 -10.44 3.13
CA ASP A 80 -14.12 -11.26 2.53
C ASP A 80 -14.14 -12.70 3.08
N ASP A 81 -13.12 -13.10 3.83
CA ASP A 81 -13.08 -14.40 4.51
C ASP A 81 -13.90 -14.41 5.80
N PHE A 82 -14.33 -13.25 6.31
CA PHE A 82 -15.02 -13.12 7.59
C PHE A 82 -16.42 -12.58 7.43
N LYS A 83 -17.30 -12.99 8.35
CA LYS A 83 -18.66 -12.46 8.45
C LYS A 83 -18.66 -11.29 9.43
N ARG A 84 -19.32 -10.16 9.12
CA ARG A 84 -19.47 -9.08 10.11
C ARG A 84 -20.59 -9.40 11.11
N ALA A 85 -20.41 -8.94 12.35
CA ALA A 85 -21.42 -9.09 13.38
C ALA A 85 -22.73 -8.38 12.95
N GLY A 86 -23.87 -9.08 13.05
CA GLY A 86 -25.18 -8.54 12.66
C GLY A 86 -25.62 -8.85 11.23
N GLU A 87 -24.74 -9.34 10.36
CA GLU A 87 -25.12 -9.73 8.99
C GLU A 87 -25.98 -11.01 9.00
N LYS A 88 -27.09 -11.01 8.24
CA LYS A 88 -28.05 -12.13 8.19
C LYS A 88 -27.61 -13.28 7.27
N LYS A 89 -26.77 -13.00 6.26
CA LYS A 89 -26.18 -14.01 5.36
C LYS A 89 -24.68 -14.05 5.56
N SER A 90 -24.07 -15.22 5.37
CA SER A 90 -22.62 -15.36 5.32
C SER A 90 -22.18 -15.34 3.87
N ASP A 91 -21.53 -14.27 3.43
CA ASP A 91 -20.83 -14.24 2.14
C ASP A 91 -19.42 -14.83 2.25
N GLY A 92 -18.98 -15.15 3.47
CA GLY A 92 -17.70 -15.81 3.74
C GLY A 92 -17.59 -17.22 3.15
N PRO A 93 -16.35 -17.77 3.10
CA PRO A 93 -16.03 -19.00 2.40
C PRO A 93 -16.81 -20.20 2.98
N LYS A 94 -17.34 -21.02 2.07
CA LYS A 94 -18.00 -22.29 2.43
C LYS A 94 -16.94 -23.34 2.80
N LEU A 95 -16.50 -23.32 4.04
CA LEU A 95 -15.49 -24.24 4.57
C LEU A 95 -16.09 -25.61 4.90
N THR A 96 -15.48 -26.67 4.36
CA THR A 96 -15.81 -28.05 4.71
C THR A 96 -15.37 -28.39 6.14
N ALA A 97 -15.98 -29.41 6.76
CA ALA A 97 -15.57 -29.89 8.08
C ALA A 97 -14.10 -30.33 8.12
N LYS A 98 -13.59 -30.90 7.02
CA LYS A 98 -12.19 -31.30 6.87
C LYS A 98 -11.26 -30.09 6.92
N GLN A 99 -11.58 -29.02 6.20
CA GLN A 99 -10.81 -27.77 6.22
C GLN A 99 -10.80 -27.16 7.62
N LYS A 100 -11.96 -27.01 8.25
CA LYS A 100 -12.07 -26.48 9.63
C LYS A 100 -11.18 -27.25 10.61
N LYS A 101 -11.25 -28.59 10.59
CA LYS A 101 -10.41 -29.45 11.42
C LYS A 101 -8.93 -29.26 11.11
N GLY A 102 -8.56 -29.18 9.82
CA GLY A 102 -7.19 -28.96 9.38
C GLY A 102 -6.61 -27.63 9.89
N TYR A 103 -7.39 -26.55 9.85
CA TYR A 103 -6.97 -25.25 10.37
C TYR A 103 -6.73 -25.31 11.88
N ILE A 104 -7.70 -25.83 12.64
CA ILE A 104 -7.63 -25.93 14.12
C ILE A 104 -6.41 -26.76 14.58
N SER A 105 -6.06 -27.84 13.86
CA SER A 105 -4.94 -28.70 14.26
C SER A 105 -3.57 -28.21 13.82
N THR A 106 -3.50 -27.39 12.76
CA THR A 106 -2.25 -27.13 12.04
C THR A 106 -1.76 -25.71 12.19
N LEU A 107 -2.66 -24.72 12.21
CA LEU A 107 -2.28 -23.31 12.30
C LEU A 107 -1.65 -23.04 13.66
N LYS A 108 -0.40 -22.57 13.63
CA LYS A 108 0.38 -22.30 14.83
C LYS A 108 1.14 -20.98 14.66
N PRO A 109 0.94 -20.01 15.55
CA PRO A 109 1.71 -18.77 15.50
C PRO A 109 3.19 -19.06 15.80
N ALA A 110 4.09 -18.48 15.01
CA ALA A 110 5.53 -18.66 15.17
C ALA A 110 6.12 -18.06 16.48
N SER A 111 5.33 -17.29 17.24
CA SER A 111 5.75 -16.83 18.56
C SER A 111 4.61 -16.82 19.58
N LEU A 112 4.99 -17.00 20.84
CA LEU A 112 4.07 -17.00 21.97
C LEU A 112 3.87 -15.55 22.43
N PHE A 113 2.80 -14.92 21.96
CA PHE A 113 2.30 -13.68 22.55
C PHE A 113 1.40 -14.00 23.74
N LYS A 114 1.14 -12.99 24.58
CA LYS A 114 -0.01 -13.04 25.50
C LYS A 114 -1.25 -13.44 24.68
N LYS A 115 -2.09 -14.31 25.26
CA LYS A 115 -3.29 -14.82 24.59
C LYS A 115 -4.07 -13.65 23.96
N PRO A 116 -4.12 -13.53 22.62
CA PRO A 116 -4.74 -12.40 21.95
C PRO A 116 -6.24 -12.43 22.19
N LYS A 117 -6.85 -11.25 22.31
CA LYS A 117 -8.30 -11.09 22.39
C LYS A 117 -8.88 -10.71 21.05
N ASP A 118 -8.14 -9.92 20.27
CA ASP A 118 -8.56 -9.38 18.99
C ASP A 118 -7.48 -9.57 17.92
N SER A 119 -7.84 -9.37 16.65
CA SER A 119 -6.92 -9.54 15.50
C SER A 119 -5.70 -8.61 15.58
N ARG A 120 -5.90 -7.38 16.09
CA ARG A 120 -4.84 -6.37 16.28
C ARG A 120 -3.79 -6.76 17.33
N ASP A 121 -4.10 -7.72 18.21
CA ASP A 121 -3.15 -8.19 19.23
C ASP A 121 -2.05 -9.07 18.63
N PHE A 122 -2.27 -9.58 17.41
CA PHE A 122 -1.25 -10.31 16.67
C PHE A 122 -0.30 -9.31 15.98
N PRO A 123 1.03 -9.47 16.13
CA PRO A 123 1.99 -8.79 15.27
C PRO A 123 1.62 -9.02 13.80
N SER A 124 1.63 -7.98 12.97
CA SER A 124 1.15 -8.08 11.59
C SER A 124 1.86 -9.18 10.78
N TRP A 125 3.16 -9.38 10.99
CA TRP A 125 3.91 -10.44 10.31
C TRP A 125 3.44 -11.85 10.68
N VAL A 126 2.95 -12.06 11.92
CA VAL A 126 2.37 -13.34 12.33
C VAL A 126 1.10 -13.62 11.56
N ARG A 127 0.28 -12.59 11.31
CA ARG A 127 -0.96 -12.74 10.54
C ARG A 127 -0.63 -13.22 9.13
N TYR A 128 0.37 -12.62 8.48
CA TYR A 128 0.85 -13.09 7.17
C TYR A 128 1.46 -14.50 7.21
N ASP A 129 2.22 -14.86 8.25
CA ASP A 129 2.72 -16.23 8.44
C ASP A 129 1.57 -17.25 8.57
N LEU A 130 0.58 -16.98 9.42
CA LEU A 130 -0.62 -17.80 9.57
C LEU A 130 -1.42 -17.89 8.26
N TYR A 131 -1.47 -16.81 7.49
CA TYR A 131 -2.08 -16.81 6.15
C TYR A 131 -1.31 -17.73 5.19
N ALA A 132 0.02 -17.67 5.17
CA ALA A 132 0.84 -18.60 4.38
C ALA A 132 0.64 -20.07 4.82
N GLN A 133 0.51 -20.33 6.12
CA GLN A 133 0.19 -21.67 6.63
C GLN A 133 -1.20 -22.15 6.16
N ARG A 134 -2.22 -21.27 6.18
CA ARG A 134 -3.55 -21.57 5.62
C ARG A 134 -3.47 -21.95 4.15
N LEU A 135 -2.77 -21.17 3.33
CA LEU A 135 -2.61 -21.46 1.90
C LEU A 135 -1.95 -22.82 1.65
N LYS A 136 -0.97 -23.21 2.48
CA LYS A 136 -0.35 -24.54 2.44
C LYS A 136 -1.36 -25.66 2.77
N ILE A 137 -2.23 -25.46 3.76
CA ILE A 137 -3.29 -26.42 4.12
C ILE A 137 -4.31 -26.56 2.99
N GLU A 138 -4.61 -25.47 2.29
CA GLU A 138 -5.56 -25.44 1.18
C GLU A 138 -4.98 -26.00 -0.13
N GLY A 139 -3.66 -26.20 -0.21
CA GLY A 139 -3.00 -26.60 -1.45
C GLY A 139 -3.03 -25.50 -2.51
N ALA A 140 -2.97 -24.24 -2.09
CA ALA A 140 -2.98 -23.09 -2.98
C ALA A 140 -1.80 -23.13 -3.99
N PRO A 141 -1.91 -22.42 -5.13
CA PRO A 141 -0.81 -22.29 -6.08
C PRO A 141 0.49 -21.84 -5.40
N SER A 142 1.63 -22.42 -5.83
CA SER A 142 2.94 -22.15 -5.22
C SER A 142 3.27 -20.65 -5.19
N TYR A 143 2.90 -19.90 -6.23
CA TYR A 143 3.08 -18.44 -6.26
C TYR A 143 2.37 -17.73 -5.09
N GLU A 144 1.14 -18.11 -4.75
CA GLU A 144 0.40 -17.47 -3.65
C GLU A 144 1.04 -17.75 -2.30
N ILE A 145 1.52 -18.98 -2.08
CA ILE A 145 2.24 -19.35 -0.87
C ILE A 145 3.56 -18.58 -0.76
N GLY A 146 4.32 -18.50 -1.87
CA GLY A 146 5.55 -17.71 -1.95
C GLY A 146 5.30 -16.23 -1.67
N ASN A 147 4.25 -15.66 -2.25
CA ASN A 147 3.88 -14.26 -2.05
C ASN A 147 3.42 -13.97 -0.62
N ALA A 148 2.69 -14.87 0.02
CA ALA A 148 2.31 -14.71 1.43
C ALA A 148 3.56 -14.70 2.34
N LEU A 149 4.52 -15.60 2.12
CA LEU A 149 5.78 -15.64 2.87
C LEU A 149 6.65 -14.40 2.61
N HIS A 150 6.71 -13.94 1.35
CA HIS A 150 7.42 -12.70 1.01
C HIS A 150 6.75 -11.48 1.67
N ASN A 151 5.42 -11.40 1.67
CA ASN A 151 4.72 -10.33 2.39
C ASN A 151 4.97 -10.40 3.91
N THR A 152 5.12 -11.59 4.50
CA THR A 152 5.57 -11.71 5.89
C THR A 152 6.92 -11.03 6.09
N ALA A 153 7.89 -11.26 5.20
CA ALA A 153 9.21 -10.62 5.24
C ALA A 153 9.10 -9.07 5.14
N LYS A 154 8.34 -8.56 4.17
CA LYS A 154 8.08 -7.12 4.02
C LYS A 154 7.44 -6.49 5.25
N ILE A 155 6.52 -7.19 5.91
CA ILE A 155 5.87 -6.68 7.12
C ILE A 155 6.83 -6.65 8.30
N ILE A 156 7.74 -7.63 8.42
CA ILE A 156 8.80 -7.58 9.44
C ILE A 156 9.60 -6.28 9.29
N ARG A 157 10.01 -5.95 8.07
CA ARG A 157 10.70 -4.71 7.72
C ARG A 157 9.90 -3.46 8.13
N LEU A 158 8.62 -3.39 7.75
CA LEU A 158 7.75 -2.27 8.08
C LEU A 158 7.48 -2.10 9.59
N THR A 159 7.62 -3.18 10.37
CA THR A 159 7.47 -3.13 11.84
C THR A 159 8.75 -2.74 12.57
N ALA A 160 9.86 -2.48 11.85
CA ALA A 160 11.09 -2.01 12.44
C ALA A 160 10.88 -0.67 13.16
N ALA A 161 11.27 -0.62 14.43
CA ALA A 161 11.19 0.61 15.21
C ALA A 161 12.20 1.64 14.70
N PHE A 162 11.81 2.92 14.74
CA PHE A 162 12.76 4.00 14.55
C PHE A 162 13.83 3.97 15.68
N PRO A 163 15.12 4.19 15.38
CA PRO A 163 16.15 4.21 16.41
C PRO A 163 15.87 5.30 17.45
N PRO A 164 16.20 5.08 18.74
CA PRO A 164 15.91 6.03 19.82
C PRO A 164 16.90 7.21 19.81
N ILE A 165 16.89 8.00 18.74
CA ILE A 165 17.74 9.18 18.53
C ILE A 165 17.06 10.39 19.17
N GLU A 166 17.83 11.18 19.92
CA GLU A 166 17.33 12.43 20.48
C GLU A 166 16.99 13.45 19.38
N LYS A 167 15.89 14.19 19.56
CA LYS A 167 15.45 15.22 18.59
C LYS A 167 16.57 16.20 18.22
N LYS A 168 17.37 16.64 19.20
CA LYS A 168 18.49 17.56 18.96
C LYS A 168 19.57 16.96 18.06
N SER A 169 19.91 15.68 18.25
CA SER A 169 20.85 14.96 17.39
C SER A 169 20.29 14.87 15.96
N LEU A 170 19.01 14.59 15.85
CA LEU A 170 18.34 14.46 14.56
C LEU A 170 18.26 15.79 13.80
N ASP A 171 17.96 16.91 14.48
CA ASP A 171 17.98 18.24 13.89
C ASP A 171 19.38 18.57 13.33
N LYS A 172 20.44 18.20 14.07
CA LYS A 172 21.83 18.36 13.63
C LYS A 172 22.18 17.48 12.43
N ILE A 173 21.69 16.23 12.40
CA ILE A 173 21.87 15.32 11.26
C ILE A 173 21.21 15.91 10.01
N ASN A 174 19.98 16.41 10.13
CA ASN A 174 19.27 17.06 9.03
C ASN A 174 20.02 18.28 8.50
N GLU A 175 20.59 19.11 9.39
CA GLU A 175 21.42 20.24 8.98
C GLU A 175 22.66 19.82 8.18
N LEU A 176 23.30 18.71 8.57
CA LEU A 176 24.45 18.16 7.84
C LEU A 176 24.05 17.64 6.45
N LEU A 177 22.95 16.90 6.36
CA LEU A 177 22.43 16.38 5.10
C LEU A 177 22.06 17.51 4.13
N MET A 178 21.45 18.59 4.62
CA MET A 178 21.10 19.76 3.80
C MET A 178 22.33 20.51 3.24
N LYS A 179 23.50 20.36 3.87
CA LYS A 179 24.76 20.98 3.41
C LYS A 179 25.52 20.13 2.38
N MET A 180 25.11 18.89 2.14
CA MET A 180 25.73 18.03 1.14
C MET A 180 25.44 18.57 -0.26
N PRO A 181 26.46 18.65 -1.15
CA PRO A 181 26.27 19.16 -2.50
C PRO A 181 25.37 18.20 -3.29
N SER A 182 24.08 18.53 -3.37
CA SER A 182 23.12 17.76 -4.17
C SER A 182 23.47 17.89 -5.65
N LYS A 183 24.28 16.97 -6.19
CA LYS A 183 24.19 16.64 -7.61
C LYS A 183 22.87 15.91 -7.79
N LYS A 184 21.92 16.54 -8.47
CA LYS A 184 20.64 15.89 -8.83
C LYS A 184 20.93 14.87 -9.93
N ASP A 185 21.38 13.68 -9.55
CA ASP A 185 21.27 12.53 -10.42
C ASP A 185 19.85 11.99 -10.28
N LYS A 186 19.01 12.25 -11.30
CA LYS A 186 17.61 11.81 -11.31
C LYS A 186 17.46 10.29 -11.51
N THR A 187 18.57 9.57 -11.73
CA THR A 187 18.54 8.11 -11.93
C THR A 187 18.64 7.33 -10.62
N ILE A 188 19.05 7.99 -9.52
CA ILE A 188 19.20 7.38 -8.21
C ILE A 188 17.98 7.77 -7.35
N PRO A 189 17.31 6.80 -6.69
CA PRO A 189 16.25 7.10 -5.73
C PRO A 189 16.73 8.05 -4.62
N ASP A 190 15.87 8.95 -4.15
CA ASP A 190 16.25 9.99 -3.18
C ASP A 190 16.71 9.38 -1.84
N TRP A 191 16.10 8.26 -1.43
CA TRP A 191 16.51 7.53 -0.22
C TRP A 191 17.95 6.98 -0.33
N LEU A 192 18.30 6.40 -1.48
CA LEU A 192 19.60 5.76 -1.69
C LEU A 192 20.69 6.83 -1.73
N LYS A 193 20.40 7.96 -2.37
CA LYS A 193 21.27 9.12 -2.32
C LYS A 193 21.46 9.62 -0.89
N THR A 194 20.39 9.73 -0.11
CA THR A 194 20.47 10.13 1.30
C THR A 194 21.32 9.17 2.12
N ALA A 195 21.22 7.86 1.87
CA ALA A 195 22.04 6.84 2.51
C ALA A 195 23.52 6.97 2.10
N GLN A 196 23.82 7.16 0.82
CA GLN A 196 25.18 7.39 0.30
C GLN A 196 25.81 8.67 0.87
N ASP A 197 25.04 9.75 0.94
CA ASP A 197 25.42 11.03 1.54
C ASP A 197 25.75 10.84 3.03
N THR A 198 24.92 10.08 3.74
CA THR A 198 25.11 9.71 5.15
C THR A 198 26.40 8.90 5.34
N GLU A 199 26.66 7.92 4.48
CA GLU A 199 27.92 7.17 4.48
C GLU A 199 29.13 8.07 4.24
N GLU A 200 29.03 9.02 3.32
CA GLU A 200 30.12 9.96 3.04
C GLU A 200 30.39 10.88 4.25
N ILE A 201 29.35 11.34 4.94
CA ILE A 201 29.49 12.08 6.20
C ILE A 201 30.18 11.22 7.26
N LEU A 202 29.78 9.96 7.42
CA LEU A 202 30.43 9.02 8.35
C LEU A 202 31.90 8.77 8.02
N LYS A 203 32.25 8.73 6.72
CA LYS A 203 33.63 8.58 6.23
C LYS A 203 34.48 9.85 6.48
N LYS A 204 33.93 11.05 6.25
CA LYS A 204 34.62 12.35 6.42
C LYS A 204 34.74 12.78 7.88
N GLY A 205 33.70 12.54 8.68
CA GLY A 205 33.56 13.01 10.05
C GLY A 205 33.80 11.92 11.08
N LYS A 206 35.06 11.47 11.23
CA LYS A 206 35.53 10.61 12.33
C LYS A 206 34.50 9.58 12.84
N ALA A 207 34.05 8.63 12.01
CA ALA A 207 33.52 7.28 12.28
C ALA A 207 32.61 6.95 13.50
N ASN A 208 32.36 7.86 14.44
CA ASN A 208 31.88 7.58 15.79
C ASN A 208 30.53 8.24 16.12
N ASN A 209 29.80 8.71 15.11
CA ASN A 209 28.45 9.20 15.32
C ASN A 209 27.45 8.02 15.31
N THR A 210 27.15 7.50 16.50
CA THR A 210 26.21 6.38 16.70
C THR A 210 24.82 6.68 16.16
N ASP A 211 24.36 7.92 16.30
CA ASP A 211 23.01 8.33 15.88
C ASP A 211 22.91 8.32 14.34
N LEU A 212 23.94 8.83 13.67
CA LEU A 212 23.98 8.84 12.21
C LEU A 212 24.09 7.42 11.63
N LEU A 213 24.89 6.55 12.27
CA LEU A 213 24.98 5.14 11.86
C LEU A 213 23.67 4.39 12.13
N ALA A 214 22.99 4.65 13.26
CA ALA A 214 21.68 4.07 13.55
C ALA A 214 20.61 4.53 12.54
N LEU A 215 20.63 5.80 12.13
CA LEU A 215 19.75 6.30 11.07
C LEU A 215 20.01 5.61 9.73
N LEU A 216 21.29 5.43 9.37
CA LEU A 216 21.67 4.73 8.15
C LEU A 216 21.21 3.26 8.14
N ILE A 217 21.41 2.54 9.26
CA ILE A 217 20.91 1.18 9.45
C ILE A 217 19.39 1.13 9.27
N TYR A 218 18.67 2.10 9.86
CA TYR A 218 17.21 2.19 9.72
C TYR A 218 16.77 2.42 8.28
N GLN A 219 17.42 3.34 7.56
CA GLN A 219 17.13 3.62 6.15
C GLN A 219 17.36 2.39 5.27
N TYR A 220 18.53 1.76 5.36
CA TYR A 220 18.81 0.55 4.60
C TYR A 220 17.84 -0.59 4.93
N HIS A 221 17.44 -0.71 6.19
CA HIS A 221 16.46 -1.72 6.58
C HIS A 221 15.11 -1.44 5.93
N LEU A 222 14.62 -0.19 5.96
CA LEU A 222 13.34 0.19 5.35
C LEU A 222 13.27 -0.12 3.84
N HIS A 223 14.42 -0.09 3.15
CA HIS A 223 14.56 -0.38 1.73
C HIS A 223 15.15 -1.77 1.44
N GLY A 224 15.10 -2.70 2.42
CA GLY A 224 15.46 -4.10 2.18
C GLY A 224 16.92 -4.37 1.84
N GLU A 225 17.83 -3.45 2.10
CA GLU A 225 19.28 -3.58 1.84
C GLU A 225 19.96 -4.38 2.97
N LEU A 226 19.47 -5.60 3.22
CA LEU A 226 19.74 -6.36 4.46
C LEU A 226 21.23 -6.64 4.72
N GLN A 227 22.03 -6.84 3.67
CA GLN A 227 23.47 -7.05 3.80
C GLN A 227 24.19 -5.78 4.29
N ALA A 228 23.78 -4.60 3.80
CA ALA A 228 24.29 -3.33 4.29
C ALA A 228 23.89 -3.11 5.75
N VAL A 229 22.65 -3.44 6.12
CA VAL A 229 22.18 -3.34 7.51
C VAL A 229 22.99 -4.22 8.45
N LEU A 230 23.25 -5.48 8.10
CA LEU A 230 24.08 -6.39 8.91
C LEU A 230 25.51 -5.87 9.06
N SER A 231 26.12 -5.39 7.97
CA SER A 231 27.47 -4.81 8.00
C SER A 231 27.55 -3.58 8.93
N HIS A 232 26.60 -2.65 8.77
CA HIS A 232 26.55 -1.43 9.58
C HIS A 232 26.17 -1.70 11.04
N THR A 233 25.34 -2.70 11.32
CA THR A 233 25.01 -3.14 12.67
C THR A 233 26.22 -3.74 13.38
N ALA A 234 26.99 -4.60 12.71
CA ALA A 234 28.23 -5.13 13.25
C ALA A 234 29.25 -4.01 13.55
N LYS A 235 29.35 -3.03 12.64
CA LYS A 235 30.16 -1.83 12.87
C LYS A 235 29.70 -1.06 14.10
N LEU A 236 28.40 -0.81 14.25
CA LEU A 236 27.82 -0.10 15.39
C LEU A 236 28.11 -0.85 16.70
N GLN A 237 27.96 -2.17 16.73
CA GLN A 237 28.26 -3.00 17.90
C GLN A 237 29.74 -2.99 18.29
N GLY A 238 30.65 -2.78 17.34
CA GLY A 238 32.10 -2.66 17.56
C GLY A 238 32.55 -1.28 18.05
N MET A 239 31.67 -0.28 18.12
CA MET A 239 32.04 1.07 18.55
C MET A 239 32.13 1.18 20.08
N GLU A 240 33.05 2.01 20.56
CA GLU A 240 33.12 2.39 21.97
C GLU A 240 32.00 3.41 22.32
N ASN A 241 31.47 3.33 23.54
CA ASN A 241 30.49 4.30 24.08
C ASN A 241 29.15 4.40 23.33
N VAL A 242 28.65 3.31 22.75
CA VAL A 242 27.31 3.27 22.16
C VAL A 242 26.24 3.42 23.24
N PRO A 243 25.29 4.38 23.11
CA PRO A 243 24.17 4.50 24.04
C PRO A 243 23.39 3.19 24.17
N GLU A 244 23.06 2.78 25.40
CA GLU A 244 22.40 1.50 25.67
C GLU A 244 21.06 1.33 24.92
N GLY A 245 20.30 2.42 24.74
CA GLY A 245 19.07 2.42 23.94
C GLY A 245 19.31 2.07 22.47
N ILE A 246 20.36 2.63 21.86
CA ILE A 246 20.75 2.34 20.46
C ILE A 246 21.28 0.92 20.34
N LYS A 247 22.07 0.45 21.31
CA LYS A 247 22.58 -0.92 21.33
C LYS A 247 21.45 -1.95 21.39
N ASN A 248 20.48 -1.74 22.28
CA ASN A 248 19.30 -2.60 22.38
C ASN A 248 18.45 -2.56 21.11
N TRP A 249 18.22 -1.37 20.55
CA TRP A 249 17.53 -1.22 19.27
C TRP A 249 18.23 -1.96 18.12
N ALA A 250 19.57 -1.87 18.03
CA ALA A 250 20.35 -2.53 16.99
C ALA A 250 20.25 -4.06 17.11
N ASN A 251 20.33 -4.60 18.32
CA ASN A 251 20.16 -6.04 18.57
C ASN A 251 18.75 -6.53 18.21
N GLU A 252 17.70 -5.75 18.50
CA GLU A 252 16.34 -6.11 18.08
C GLU A 252 16.17 -6.01 16.56
N THR A 253 16.77 -5.00 15.93
CA THR A 253 16.78 -4.84 14.47
C THR A 253 17.45 -6.02 13.80
N GLU A 254 18.60 -6.47 14.30
CA GLU A 254 19.31 -7.66 13.84
C GLU A 254 18.43 -8.92 13.90
N LYS A 255 17.69 -9.13 15.01
CA LYS A 255 16.74 -10.24 15.13
C LYS A 255 15.62 -10.17 14.09
N LEU A 256 15.12 -8.97 13.78
CA LEU A 256 14.11 -8.76 12.74
C LEU A 256 14.67 -9.11 11.37
N ILE A 257 15.89 -8.68 11.04
CA ILE A 257 16.56 -9.00 9.76
C ILE A 257 16.70 -10.52 9.58
N TYR A 258 17.18 -11.24 10.59
CA TYR A 258 17.30 -12.70 10.50
C TYR A 258 15.93 -13.38 10.30
N ARG A 259 14.87 -12.82 10.90
CA ARG A 259 13.50 -13.32 10.68
C ARG A 259 13.04 -13.02 9.25
N GLU A 260 13.31 -11.83 8.74
CA GLU A 260 13.01 -11.44 7.36
C GLU A 260 13.69 -12.38 6.36
N LEU A 261 15.01 -12.58 6.49
CA LEU A 261 15.80 -13.50 5.68
C LEU A 261 15.26 -14.93 5.74
N SER A 262 14.82 -15.39 6.92
CA SER A 262 14.22 -16.73 7.07
C SER A 262 12.93 -16.90 6.26
N PHE A 263 12.06 -15.89 6.23
CA PHE A 263 10.82 -15.96 5.43
C PHE A 263 11.10 -15.84 3.93
N LEU A 264 12.04 -14.98 3.53
CA LEU A 264 12.51 -14.89 2.15
C LEU A 264 13.07 -16.23 1.66
N GLN A 265 13.92 -16.89 2.47
CA GLN A 265 14.46 -18.21 2.17
C GLN A 265 13.37 -19.28 2.05
N GLN A 266 12.29 -19.20 2.83
CA GLN A 266 11.14 -20.09 2.73
C GLN A 266 10.28 -19.83 1.49
N ALA A 267 10.23 -18.59 0.99
CA ALA A 267 9.46 -18.22 -0.21
C ALA A 267 10.08 -18.76 -1.51
N LEU A 268 11.42 -18.80 -1.59
CA LEU A 268 12.18 -19.24 -2.76
C LEU A 268 11.67 -20.55 -3.40
N PRO A 269 11.58 -21.70 -2.69
CA PRO A 269 11.17 -22.96 -3.33
C PRO A 269 9.78 -22.88 -3.98
N TYR A 270 8.87 -22.10 -3.40
CA TYR A 270 7.52 -21.90 -3.95
C TYR A 270 7.53 -21.03 -5.21
N TYR A 271 8.35 -19.97 -5.22
CA TYR A 271 8.54 -19.17 -6.43
C TYR A 271 9.22 -19.96 -7.54
N GLU A 272 10.29 -20.68 -7.25
CA GLU A 272 10.99 -21.53 -8.21
C GLU A 272 10.05 -22.60 -8.80
N GLU A 273 9.20 -23.22 -7.97
CA GLU A 273 8.17 -24.15 -8.45
C GLU A 273 7.14 -23.45 -9.35
N SER A 274 6.70 -22.24 -9.00
CA SER A 274 5.74 -21.50 -9.81
C SER A 274 6.29 -21.11 -11.19
N VAL A 275 7.57 -20.74 -11.28
CA VAL A 275 8.23 -20.46 -12.57
C VAL A 275 8.29 -21.74 -13.43
N LYS A 276 8.60 -22.89 -12.83
CA LYS A 276 8.61 -24.20 -13.54
C LYS A 276 7.24 -24.55 -14.12
N LYS A 277 6.14 -24.10 -13.51
CA LYS A 277 4.76 -24.29 -13.99
C LYS A 277 4.32 -23.27 -15.05
N ASN A 278 5.21 -22.36 -15.47
CA ASN A 278 4.96 -21.34 -16.50
C ASN A 278 3.70 -20.48 -16.25
N ILE A 279 3.58 -19.94 -15.04
CA ILE A 279 2.46 -19.08 -14.66
C ILE A 279 2.46 -17.76 -15.43
N GLU A 280 1.27 -17.16 -15.54
CA GLU A 280 1.12 -15.76 -15.94
C GLU A 280 1.94 -14.88 -14.97
N ASN A 281 2.73 -13.94 -15.51
CA ASN A 281 3.67 -13.09 -14.76
C ASN A 281 4.94 -13.78 -14.20
N ALA A 282 5.40 -14.88 -14.82
CA ALA A 282 6.67 -15.53 -14.45
C ALA A 282 7.88 -14.57 -14.38
N PHE A 283 7.87 -13.45 -15.11
CA PHE A 283 8.92 -12.43 -15.05
C PHE A 283 8.95 -11.67 -13.70
N ILE A 284 7.78 -11.35 -13.12
CA ILE A 284 7.70 -10.73 -11.77
C ILE A 284 8.27 -11.71 -10.76
N VAL A 285 7.92 -12.99 -10.88
CA VAL A 285 8.42 -14.01 -9.96
C VAL A 285 9.92 -14.20 -10.11
N ARG A 286 10.47 -14.23 -11.34
CA ARG A 286 11.92 -14.24 -11.58
C ARG A 286 12.62 -13.03 -10.96
N HIS A 287 12.03 -11.84 -11.07
CA HIS A 287 12.53 -10.62 -10.43
C HIS A 287 12.57 -10.77 -8.91
N LEU A 288 11.47 -11.22 -8.30
CA LEU A 288 11.40 -11.44 -6.86
C LEU A 288 12.36 -12.52 -6.38
N ILE A 289 12.62 -13.57 -7.17
CA ILE A 289 13.64 -14.58 -6.86
C ILE A 289 15.04 -13.94 -6.89
N GLY A 290 15.38 -13.19 -7.95
CA GLY A 290 16.66 -12.50 -8.08
C GLY A 290 16.90 -11.53 -6.92
N ASP A 291 15.91 -10.70 -6.60
CA ASP A 291 15.94 -9.77 -5.47
C ASP A 291 16.03 -10.49 -4.11
N THR A 292 15.35 -11.63 -3.94
CA THR A 292 15.48 -12.44 -2.74
C THR A 292 16.91 -12.97 -2.58
N TYR A 293 17.54 -13.46 -3.64
CA TYR A 293 18.94 -13.89 -3.59
C TYR A 293 19.91 -12.73 -3.34
N HIS A 294 19.63 -11.54 -3.86
CA HIS A 294 20.36 -10.31 -3.52
C HIS A 294 20.33 -10.05 -2.01
N LYS A 295 19.14 -10.07 -1.40
CA LYS A 295 18.93 -9.88 0.04
C LYS A 295 19.62 -10.94 0.89
N LEU A 296 19.65 -12.18 0.41
CA LEU A 296 20.37 -13.30 1.05
C LEU A 296 21.89 -13.22 0.88
N GLY A 297 22.41 -12.32 0.04
CA GLY A 297 23.83 -12.19 -0.24
C GLY A 297 24.38 -13.22 -1.24
N ASP A 298 23.51 -13.99 -1.92
CA ASP A 298 23.91 -14.95 -2.97
C ASP A 298 23.94 -14.25 -4.33
N THR A 299 25.00 -13.48 -4.58
CA THR A 299 25.16 -12.68 -5.80
C THR A 299 25.18 -13.52 -7.07
N LYS A 300 25.70 -14.75 -6.99
CA LYS A 300 25.74 -15.67 -8.13
C LYS A 300 24.33 -16.05 -8.57
N LYS A 301 23.49 -16.52 -7.64
CA LYS A 301 22.10 -16.88 -7.98
C LYS A 301 21.26 -15.67 -8.34
N MET A 302 21.49 -14.52 -7.71
CA MET A 302 20.88 -13.25 -8.09
C MET A 302 21.12 -12.95 -9.59
N GLU A 303 22.38 -13.00 -10.04
CA GLU A 303 22.74 -12.78 -11.44
C GLU A 303 22.14 -13.84 -12.38
N GLU A 304 22.19 -15.12 -11.99
CA GLU A 304 21.56 -16.21 -12.73
C GLU A 304 20.08 -15.91 -13.00
N TRP A 305 19.31 -15.56 -11.96
CA TRP A 305 17.88 -15.27 -12.08
C TRP A 305 17.58 -13.98 -12.84
N PHE A 306 18.32 -12.89 -12.60
CA PHE A 306 18.12 -11.65 -13.37
C PHE A 306 18.45 -11.82 -14.85
N ASN A 307 19.42 -12.66 -15.20
CA ASN A 307 19.69 -12.97 -16.61
C ASN A 307 18.53 -13.71 -17.28
N THR A 308 17.76 -14.53 -16.56
CA THR A 308 16.55 -15.17 -17.12
C THR A 308 15.41 -14.20 -17.46
N ILE A 309 15.49 -12.95 -16.98
CA ILE A 309 14.51 -11.91 -17.31
C ILE A 309 14.80 -11.28 -18.66
N LYS A 310 16.08 -11.25 -19.09
CA LYS A 310 16.50 -10.64 -20.37
C LYS A 310 15.92 -11.37 -21.59
N ASP A 311 15.57 -12.64 -21.43
CA ASP A 311 14.99 -13.48 -22.48
C ASP A 311 13.44 -13.45 -22.50
N VAL A 312 12.82 -12.59 -21.67
CA VAL A 312 11.37 -12.43 -21.64
C VAL A 312 10.91 -11.64 -22.87
N PRO A 313 9.83 -12.05 -23.56
CA PRO A 313 9.30 -11.31 -24.71
C PRO A 313 9.10 -9.83 -24.37
N LYS A 314 9.35 -8.95 -25.35
CA LYS A 314 9.31 -7.50 -25.19
C LYS A 314 7.97 -7.00 -24.62
N GLU A 315 6.88 -7.71 -24.87
CA GLU A 315 5.54 -7.43 -24.35
C GLU A 315 5.43 -7.61 -22.82
N ALA A 316 6.23 -8.52 -22.25
CA ALA A 316 6.32 -8.76 -20.82
C ALA A 316 7.45 -7.94 -20.17
N GLU A 317 8.46 -7.51 -20.94
CA GLU A 317 9.36 -6.39 -20.56
C GLU A 317 8.58 -5.07 -20.48
N ASP A 318 7.67 -4.81 -21.41
CA ASP A 318 6.70 -3.71 -21.33
C ASP A 318 5.76 -3.90 -20.15
N GLY A 319 5.40 -5.12 -19.77
CA GLY A 319 4.68 -5.45 -18.54
C GLY A 319 5.48 -5.11 -17.27
N LEU A 320 6.78 -5.45 -17.23
CA LEU A 320 7.70 -5.12 -16.15
C LEU A 320 7.98 -3.62 -16.08
N ASN A 321 8.25 -2.98 -17.22
CA ASN A 321 8.41 -1.54 -17.30
C ASN A 321 7.10 -0.84 -17.00
N LYS A 322 5.93 -1.34 -17.40
CA LYS A 322 4.63 -0.80 -17.03
C LYS A 322 4.28 -1.04 -15.57
N PHE A 323 4.77 -2.13 -14.97
CA PHE A 323 4.61 -2.41 -13.54
C PHE A 323 5.55 -1.54 -12.71
N ILE A 324 6.85 -1.52 -13.03
CA ILE A 324 7.89 -0.62 -12.49
C ILE A 324 7.50 0.84 -12.74
N ASN A 325 6.90 1.18 -13.88
CA ASN A 325 6.39 2.52 -14.17
C ASN A 325 5.01 2.76 -13.56
N MET A 326 4.17 1.76 -13.26
CA MET A 326 2.96 1.93 -12.42
C MET A 326 3.36 2.20 -10.98
N SER A 327 4.42 1.54 -10.54
CA SER A 327 5.01 1.68 -9.23
C SER A 327 5.74 3.03 -9.11
N ARG A 328 6.54 3.42 -10.11
CA ARG A 328 7.19 4.75 -10.20
C ARG A 328 6.24 5.90 -10.58
N ALA A 329 5.12 5.65 -11.26
CA ALA A 329 4.11 6.68 -11.57
C ALA A 329 3.26 7.08 -10.35
N MET A 330 3.41 6.40 -9.22
CA MET A 330 2.79 6.79 -7.96
C MET A 330 3.60 7.82 -7.16
N GLU A 331 4.74 8.30 -7.67
CA GLU A 331 5.63 9.11 -6.83
C GLU A 331 6.28 10.40 -7.34
N ASP A 332 6.61 10.60 -8.61
CA ASP A 332 6.68 11.97 -9.15
C ASP A 332 6.81 12.01 -10.69
N ARG A 333 6.12 12.99 -11.29
CA ARG A 333 5.79 13.10 -12.72
C ARG A 333 6.97 12.87 -13.70
N PHE A 334 6.86 11.85 -14.57
CA PHE A 334 7.54 11.79 -15.88
C PHE A 334 6.72 12.53 -16.97
N PRO A 335 7.36 13.17 -17.96
CA PRO A 335 6.68 13.90 -19.02
C PRO A 335 6.12 12.98 -20.13
N LEU A 336 5.10 13.50 -20.84
CA LEU A 336 4.39 13.01 -22.04
C LEU A 336 3.13 12.15 -21.75
N SER A 337 2.10 12.75 -21.16
CA SER A 337 0.97 13.49 -21.79
C SER A 337 -0.26 12.66 -22.15
N ASP A 338 -0.17 11.37 -22.49
CA ASP A 338 -1.37 10.63 -22.95
C ASP A 338 -1.96 9.66 -21.91
N SER A 339 -1.18 9.21 -20.93
CA SER A 339 -1.65 8.27 -19.88
C SER A 339 -2.33 8.97 -18.69
N ILE A 340 -1.91 10.19 -18.34
CA ILE A 340 -2.52 11.02 -17.27
C ILE A 340 -3.94 11.46 -17.65
N ILE A 341 -4.14 11.72 -18.94
CA ILE A 341 -5.43 12.04 -19.56
C ILE A 341 -6.44 10.93 -19.27
N ASN A 342 -6.04 9.68 -19.53
CA ASN A 342 -6.93 8.53 -19.40
C ASN A 342 -7.27 8.19 -17.94
N LEU A 343 -6.34 8.40 -17.00
CA LEU A 343 -6.57 8.05 -15.60
C LEU A 343 -7.54 9.01 -14.91
N GLY A 344 -7.41 10.33 -15.14
CA GLY A 344 -8.36 11.31 -14.61
C GLY A 344 -9.78 11.11 -15.15
N GLU A 345 -9.89 10.86 -16.46
CA GLU A 345 -11.16 10.53 -17.11
C GLU A 345 -11.76 9.21 -16.57
N ALA A 346 -10.94 8.15 -16.42
CA ALA A 346 -11.39 6.86 -15.87
C ALA A 346 -11.86 6.98 -14.41
N THR A 347 -11.08 7.63 -13.55
CA THR A 347 -11.47 7.88 -12.14
C THR A 347 -12.76 8.69 -12.07
N THR A 348 -12.89 9.73 -12.88
CA THR A 348 -14.10 10.56 -12.91
C THR A 348 -15.32 9.77 -13.41
N LYS A 349 -15.16 8.88 -14.40
CA LYS A 349 -16.24 7.99 -14.88
C LYS A 349 -16.70 6.99 -13.82
N VAL A 350 -15.77 6.40 -13.07
CA VAL A 350 -16.10 5.52 -11.93
C VAL A 350 -16.85 6.30 -10.87
N ASN A 351 -16.36 7.49 -10.52
CA ASN A 351 -17.00 8.38 -9.55
C ASN A 351 -18.41 8.81 -9.98
N LEU A 352 -18.60 9.13 -11.26
CA LEU A 352 -19.90 9.42 -11.85
C LEU A 352 -20.85 8.23 -11.73
N ALA A 353 -20.39 7.01 -12.00
CA ALA A 353 -21.19 5.80 -11.86
C ALA A 353 -21.62 5.56 -10.39
N ILE A 354 -20.72 5.80 -9.43
CA ILE A 354 -21.03 5.72 -8.00
C ILE A 354 -22.14 6.71 -7.63
N ILE A 355 -22.04 7.96 -8.07
CA ILE A 355 -23.06 8.98 -7.76
C ILE A 355 -24.40 8.65 -8.44
N ARG A 356 -24.39 8.22 -9.70
CA ARG A 356 -25.61 7.78 -10.42
C ARG A 356 -26.30 6.62 -9.71
N SER A 357 -25.52 5.66 -9.22
CA SER A 357 -26.05 4.55 -8.43
C SER A 357 -26.72 5.07 -7.14
N ALA A 358 -26.07 5.98 -6.41
CA ALA A 358 -26.65 6.59 -5.21
C ALA A 358 -27.95 7.37 -5.49
N ILE A 359 -28.01 8.14 -6.58
CA ILE A 359 -29.24 8.85 -7.01
C ILE A 359 -30.36 7.84 -7.34
N SER A 360 -30.04 6.76 -8.05
CA SER A 360 -31.01 5.73 -8.41
C SER A 360 -31.59 5.01 -7.19
N ILE A 361 -30.74 4.68 -6.21
CA ILE A 361 -31.17 4.09 -4.94
C ILE A 361 -32.06 5.08 -4.18
N TYR A 362 -31.65 6.36 -4.09
CA TYR A 362 -32.47 7.40 -3.46
C TYR A 362 -33.84 7.51 -4.13
N TYR A 363 -33.90 7.54 -5.46
CA TYR A 363 -35.15 7.64 -6.21
C TYR A 363 -36.10 6.47 -5.91
N ALA A 364 -35.57 5.25 -5.83
CA ALA A 364 -36.34 4.07 -5.46
C ALA A 364 -36.86 4.15 -4.02
N ASP A 365 -36.02 4.59 -3.09
CA ASP A 365 -36.37 4.75 -1.66
C ASP A 365 -37.40 5.87 -1.42
N ASN A 366 -37.47 6.87 -2.32
CA ASN A 366 -38.27 8.09 -2.14
C ASN A 366 -39.44 8.20 -3.13
N GLU A 367 -40.08 7.07 -3.44
CA GLU A 367 -41.33 7.01 -4.22
C GLU A 367 -41.22 7.68 -5.60
N GLY A 368 -40.08 7.51 -6.25
CA GLY A 368 -39.82 8.10 -7.56
C GLY A 368 -39.59 9.62 -7.53
N ARG A 369 -39.07 10.14 -6.41
CA ARG A 369 -38.63 11.54 -6.31
C ARG A 369 -37.11 11.59 -6.29
N PHE A 370 -36.54 12.37 -7.22
CA PHE A 370 -35.11 12.67 -7.21
C PHE A 370 -34.75 13.57 -6.00
N PRO A 371 -33.51 13.50 -5.50
CA PRO A 371 -33.09 14.34 -4.39
C PRO A 371 -33.15 15.82 -4.79
N LYS A 372 -33.60 16.70 -3.88
CA LYS A 372 -33.69 18.14 -4.18
C LYS A 372 -32.31 18.80 -4.30
N ASN A 373 -31.31 18.22 -3.63
CA ASN A 373 -29.92 18.59 -3.64
C ASN A 373 -29.06 17.36 -3.26
N MET A 374 -27.76 17.45 -3.47
CA MET A 374 -26.87 16.29 -3.36
C MET A 374 -26.48 15.96 -1.91
N GLU A 375 -26.68 16.88 -0.97
CA GLU A 375 -26.49 16.66 0.46
C GLU A 375 -27.40 15.56 1.00
N LEU A 376 -28.58 15.35 0.39
CA LEU A 376 -29.51 14.28 0.76
C LEU A 376 -29.00 12.87 0.43
N LEU A 377 -27.96 12.76 -0.41
CA LEU A 377 -27.30 11.47 -0.67
C LEU A 377 -26.24 11.13 0.37
N LEU A 378 -25.70 12.13 1.06
CA LEU A 378 -24.63 11.93 2.03
C LEU A 378 -25.10 11.11 3.24
N TRP A 379 -24.15 10.48 3.92
CA TRP A 379 -24.31 9.62 5.10
C TRP A 379 -24.97 8.27 4.84
N ARG A 380 -26.06 8.23 4.08
CA ARG A 380 -26.82 7.00 3.84
C ARG A 380 -26.50 6.33 2.51
N TYR A 381 -26.34 7.11 1.44
CA TYR A 381 -26.14 6.58 0.08
C TYR A 381 -24.71 6.81 -0.43
N LEU A 382 -24.03 7.84 0.09
CA LEU A 382 -22.63 8.17 -0.17
C LEU A 382 -21.93 8.58 1.13
N GLY A 383 -20.69 8.10 1.34
CA GLY A 383 -19.86 8.56 2.47
C GLY A 383 -19.36 10.00 2.30
N ALA A 384 -19.04 10.39 1.07
CA ALA A 384 -18.68 11.74 0.66
C ALA A 384 -18.94 11.90 -0.84
N ILE A 385 -18.98 13.13 -1.35
CA ILE A 385 -19.04 13.38 -2.80
C ILE A 385 -17.68 13.01 -3.42
N PRO A 386 -17.61 12.00 -4.30
CA PRO A 386 -16.38 11.65 -4.98
C PRO A 386 -15.87 12.81 -5.85
N PRO A 387 -14.56 13.06 -5.90
CA PRO A 387 -14.01 14.19 -6.65
C PRO A 387 -14.03 13.95 -8.16
N ILE A 388 -14.16 15.03 -8.91
CA ILE A 388 -13.85 15.10 -10.34
C ILE A 388 -12.36 15.27 -10.52
N VAL A 389 -11.75 14.49 -11.41
CA VAL A 389 -10.33 14.56 -11.73
C VAL A 389 -10.16 14.88 -13.22
N LEU A 390 -10.38 16.15 -13.56
CA LEU A 390 -10.30 16.65 -14.94
C LEU A 390 -9.12 17.61 -15.18
N ARG A 391 -7.98 17.30 -14.56
CA ARG A 391 -6.77 18.13 -14.62
C ARG A 391 -6.29 18.41 -16.06
N ARG A 392 -6.61 17.52 -17.02
CA ARG A 392 -6.32 17.69 -18.46
C ARG A 392 -6.93 18.97 -19.03
N TYR A 393 -8.11 19.36 -18.55
CA TYR A 393 -8.88 20.49 -19.08
C TYR A 393 -8.65 21.79 -18.31
N GLY A 394 -7.61 21.83 -17.46
CA GLY A 394 -7.32 22.99 -16.61
C GLY A 394 -8.20 23.10 -15.36
N HIS A 395 -9.11 22.14 -15.12
CA HIS A 395 -9.91 22.13 -13.90
C HIS A 395 -9.11 21.63 -12.69
N ALA A 396 -9.32 22.27 -11.54
CA ALA A 396 -8.86 21.74 -10.27
C ALA A 396 -9.62 20.44 -9.92
N VAL A 397 -9.04 19.60 -9.07
CA VAL A 397 -9.79 18.47 -8.49
C VAL A 397 -10.89 19.06 -7.60
N SER A 398 -12.14 18.69 -7.88
CA SER A 398 -13.29 19.30 -7.22
C SER A 398 -14.33 18.25 -6.87
N SER A 399 -14.80 18.28 -5.62
CA SER A 399 -16.03 17.60 -5.20
C SER A 399 -17.21 18.58 -5.16
N ALA A 400 -17.06 19.79 -5.71
CA ALA A 400 -18.12 20.78 -5.72
C ALA A 400 -19.27 20.34 -6.64
N ILE A 401 -20.47 20.71 -6.23
CA ILE A 401 -21.71 20.40 -6.92
C ILE A 401 -22.47 21.70 -7.12
N GLU A 402 -22.94 21.91 -8.34
CA GLU A 402 -23.91 22.95 -8.66
C GLU A 402 -25.22 22.31 -9.10
N SER A 403 -26.32 22.73 -8.46
CA SER A 403 -27.66 22.25 -8.78
C SER A 403 -28.38 23.25 -9.67
N ARG A 404 -28.72 22.86 -10.90
CA ARG A 404 -29.53 23.67 -11.83
C ARG A 404 -30.20 22.79 -12.87
N THR A 405 -31.30 23.26 -13.45
CA THR A 405 -31.96 22.54 -14.54
C THR A 405 -31.20 22.76 -15.85
N PHE A 406 -30.76 21.67 -16.47
CA PHE A 406 -30.07 21.67 -17.76
C PHE A 406 -30.58 20.58 -18.70
N SER A 407 -31.58 19.80 -18.28
CA SER A 407 -32.26 18.82 -19.12
C SER A 407 -33.57 19.37 -19.67
N ASP A 408 -33.91 19.06 -20.91
CA ASP A 408 -35.23 19.33 -21.47
C ASP A 408 -36.32 18.42 -20.86
N LYS A 409 -37.58 18.55 -21.33
CA LYS A 409 -38.70 17.72 -20.84
C LYS A 409 -38.51 16.22 -21.16
N GLN A 410 -37.60 15.88 -22.07
CA GLN A 410 -37.28 14.52 -22.50
C GLN A 410 -36.01 13.99 -21.82
N GLY A 411 -35.41 14.75 -20.89
CA GLY A 411 -34.20 14.36 -20.18
C GLY A 411 -32.93 14.51 -21.00
N LYS A 412 -33.00 15.14 -22.18
CA LYS A 412 -31.83 15.41 -23.01
C LYS A 412 -31.07 16.60 -22.45
N VAL A 413 -29.76 16.43 -22.28
CA VAL A 413 -28.85 17.47 -21.79
C VAL A 413 -28.73 18.57 -22.84
N ASP A 414 -29.05 19.81 -22.46
CA ASP A 414 -28.70 21.01 -23.21
C ASP A 414 -27.27 21.43 -22.83
N PRO A 415 -26.32 21.51 -23.77
CA PRO A 415 -24.97 21.96 -23.49
C PRO A 415 -24.84 23.49 -23.38
N ALA A 416 -25.85 24.27 -23.79
CA ALA A 416 -25.80 25.74 -23.75
C ALA A 416 -25.51 26.37 -22.36
N PRO A 417 -25.92 25.82 -21.21
CA PRO A 417 -25.66 26.38 -19.89
C PRO A 417 -24.33 25.93 -19.27
N LEU A 418 -23.52 25.11 -19.95
CA LEU A 418 -22.22 24.66 -19.42
C LEU A 418 -21.24 25.84 -19.33
N GLN A 419 -20.49 25.92 -18.23
CA GLN A 419 -19.55 27.01 -17.91
C GLN A 419 -18.10 26.53 -17.81
N ASP A 420 -17.84 25.24 -18.04
CA ASP A 420 -16.50 24.67 -17.91
C ASP A 420 -15.89 24.90 -16.52
N THR A 421 -16.70 24.77 -15.46
CA THR A 421 -16.21 24.89 -14.08
C THR A 421 -15.44 23.65 -13.62
N GLY A 422 -15.68 22.48 -14.24
CA GLY A 422 -15.15 21.21 -13.79
C GLY A 422 -15.83 20.68 -12.52
N HIS A 423 -17.02 21.19 -12.19
CA HIS A 423 -17.87 20.74 -11.08
C HIS A 423 -18.86 19.67 -11.52
N TRP A 424 -19.48 18.98 -10.56
CA TRP A 424 -20.65 18.16 -10.85
C TRP A 424 -21.83 19.09 -11.11
N LEU A 425 -22.56 18.86 -12.20
CA LEU A 425 -23.87 19.50 -12.42
C LEU A 425 -24.96 18.49 -12.17
N TYR A 426 -25.83 18.82 -11.22
CA TYR A 426 -26.97 18.01 -10.86
C TYR A 426 -28.28 18.70 -11.26
N ASP A 427 -29.18 17.99 -11.93
CA ASP A 427 -30.51 18.47 -12.30
C ASP A 427 -31.56 17.84 -11.37
N PRO A 428 -32.08 18.59 -10.37
CA PRO A 428 -33.05 18.06 -9.42
C PRO A 428 -34.38 17.63 -10.06
N LYS A 429 -34.68 18.08 -11.28
CA LYS A 429 -35.94 17.77 -11.97
C LYS A 429 -35.88 16.41 -12.67
N SER A 430 -34.76 16.11 -13.31
CA SER A 430 -34.56 14.87 -14.08
C SER A 430 -33.73 13.81 -13.35
N GLY A 431 -33.03 14.19 -12.27
CA GLY A 431 -32.08 13.33 -11.58
C GLY A 431 -30.76 13.16 -12.33
N ASN A 432 -30.58 13.83 -13.46
CA ASN A 432 -29.35 13.75 -14.23
C ASN A 432 -28.19 14.36 -13.45
N ILE A 433 -27.05 13.68 -13.49
CA ILE A 433 -25.78 14.23 -13.07
C ILE A 433 -24.78 14.10 -14.22
N ILE A 434 -24.12 15.22 -14.50
CA ILE A 434 -23.09 15.36 -15.53
C ILE A 434 -21.91 16.15 -14.94
N ILE A 435 -20.90 16.37 -15.75
CA ILE A 435 -19.76 17.21 -15.40
C ILE A 435 -19.87 18.51 -16.19
N ASP A 436 -19.64 19.65 -15.53
CA ASP A 436 -19.60 20.97 -16.17
C ASP A 436 -18.32 21.14 -17.01
N CYS A 437 -18.25 20.45 -18.15
CA CYS A 437 -17.08 20.44 -18.99
C CYS A 437 -17.47 20.12 -20.45
N THR A 438 -17.29 21.09 -21.34
CA THR A 438 -17.52 21.03 -22.79
C THR A 438 -16.37 20.35 -23.55
N HIS A 439 -15.24 20.12 -22.88
CA HIS A 439 -14.09 19.45 -23.48
C HIS A 439 -14.40 18.02 -23.90
N LYS A 440 -13.56 17.48 -24.80
CA LYS A 440 -13.65 16.10 -25.26
C LYS A 440 -12.67 15.20 -24.52
N ASP A 441 -13.11 13.98 -24.23
CA ASP A 441 -12.34 12.90 -23.63
C ASP A 441 -11.29 12.33 -24.58
N SER A 442 -10.49 11.38 -24.11
CA SER A 442 -9.44 10.75 -24.90
C SER A 442 -9.96 10.00 -26.12
N LYS A 443 -11.25 9.71 -26.18
CA LYS A 443 -11.95 9.07 -27.30
C LYS A 443 -12.71 10.07 -28.18
N GLY A 444 -12.60 11.38 -27.89
CA GLY A 444 -13.28 12.44 -28.64
C GLY A 444 -14.74 12.65 -28.25
N GLN A 445 -15.22 12.01 -27.18
CA GLN A 445 -16.57 12.19 -26.64
C GLN A 445 -16.62 13.37 -25.67
N SER A 446 -17.64 14.23 -25.76
CA SER A 446 -17.79 15.35 -24.81
C SER A 446 -17.90 14.84 -23.36
N VAL A 447 -17.16 15.44 -22.44
CA VAL A 447 -17.09 15.00 -21.03
C VAL A 447 -18.46 15.05 -20.34
N TYR A 448 -19.27 16.07 -20.63
CA TYR A 448 -20.64 16.16 -20.12
C TYR A 448 -21.58 15.04 -20.59
N SER A 449 -21.21 14.26 -21.62
CA SER A 449 -22.06 13.19 -22.18
C SER A 449 -21.69 11.79 -21.71
N TRP A 450 -20.75 11.66 -20.76
CA TRP A 450 -20.41 10.39 -20.12
C TRP A 450 -21.56 9.77 -19.34
#